data_AF-A0A7J4MJR6-F1
#
_entry.id   AF-A0A7J4MJR6-F1
#
_cell.length_a   1.000
_cell.length_b   1.000
_cell.length_c   1.000
_cell.angle_alpha   90.00
_cell.angle_beta   90.00
_cell.angle_gamma   90.00
#
_symmetry.space_group_name_H-M   'P 1'
#
loop_
_entity.id
_entity.type
_entity.pdbx_description
1 polymer ?
#
loop_
_entity_poly.entity_id
_entity_poly.type
_entity_poly.pdbx_seq_one_letter_code
_entity_poly.pdbx_strand_id
1 'polypeptide(L)'
;TSIILETIILSKQMILKEAFKVAIGMSLISMISMEAAMNIVDYLLTGGAMLTWWVIPIMLFAGFITPWPYNYWRLKKHGKACH
;
A
#
# COMPACT_ATOMS: atom_id res chain seq x y z
N THR A 1 -3.28 11.62 6.81
CA THR A 1 -3.17 12.24 5.47
C THR A 1 -4.55 12.52 4.95
N SER A 2 -4.84 13.76 4.54
CA SER A 2 -6.23 14.22 4.32
C SER A 2 -6.76 13.82 2.94
N ILE A 3 -7.57 12.76 2.90
CA ILE A 3 -8.25 12.25 1.70
C ILE A 3 -9.00 13.33 0.93
N ILE A 4 -9.57 14.32 1.63
CA ILE A 4 -10.31 15.44 1.02
C ILE A 4 -9.38 16.31 0.17
N LEU A 5 -8.19 16.67 0.68
CA LEU A 5 -7.23 17.51 -0.03
C LEU A 5 -6.67 16.78 -1.25
N GLU A 6 -6.35 15.49 -1.10
CA GLU A 6 -5.85 14.64 -2.18
C GLU A 6 -6.91 14.47 -3.28
N THR A 7 -8.19 14.30 -2.90
CA THR A 7 -9.31 14.24 -3.86
C THR A 7 -9.47 15.55 -4.63
N ILE A 8 -9.37 16.70 -3.96
CA ILE A 8 -9.46 18.03 -4.60
C ILE A 8 -8.32 18.23 -5.61
N ILE A 9 -7.10 17.86 -5.25
CA ILE A 9 -5.93 17.97 -6.14
C ILE A 9 -6.07 17.02 -7.34
N LEU A 10 -6.43 15.75 -7.10
CA LEU A 10 -6.60 14.73 -8.16
C LEU A 10 -7.78 15.04 -9.08
N SER A 11 -8.83 15.69 -8.57
CA SER A 11 -9.99 16.12 -9.36
C SER A 11 -9.65 17.19 -10.40
N LYS A 12 -8.47 17.85 -10.30
CA LYS A 12 -7.98 18.78 -11.33
C LYS A 12 -7.25 18.07 -12.48
N GLN A 13 -6.88 16.81 -12.31
CA GLN A 13 -6.13 16.01 -13.30
C GLN A 13 -6.95 14.84 -13.87
N MET A 14 -8.01 14.41 -13.17
CA MET A 14 -8.84 13.26 -13.53
C MET A 14 -10.33 13.56 -13.29
N ILE A 15 -11.22 12.81 -13.93
CA ILE A 15 -12.68 12.88 -13.69
C ILE A 15 -12.95 12.65 -12.20
N LEU A 16 -13.81 13.47 -11.58
CA LEU A 16 -14.16 13.46 -10.14
C LEU A 16 -14.37 12.04 -9.57
N LYS A 17 -15.05 11.18 -10.33
CA LYS A 17 -15.31 9.78 -9.96
C LYS A 17 -14.04 8.94 -9.82
N GLU A 18 -13.08 9.13 -10.73
CA GLU A 18 -11.79 8.44 -10.69
C GLU A 18 -10.86 9.05 -9.65
N ALA A 19 -10.87 10.38 -9.48
CA ALA A 19 -10.09 11.06 -8.45
C ALA A 19 -10.45 10.60 -7.03
N PHE A 20 -11.75 10.45 -6.72
CA PHE A 20 -12.20 9.92 -5.43
C PHE A 20 -11.78 8.47 -5.20
N LYS A 21 -11.87 7.65 -6.26
CA LYS A 21 -11.48 6.24 -6.24
C LYS A 21 -9.98 6.06 -6.03
N VAL A 22 -9.18 6.93 -6.64
CA VAL A 22 -7.71 6.96 -6.50
C VAL A 22 -7.30 7.49 -5.14
N ALA A 23 -7.92 8.57 -4.64
CA ALA A 23 -7.61 9.11 -3.32
C ALA A 23 -7.92 8.09 -2.20
N ILE A 24 -9.06 7.40 -2.27
CA ILE A 24 -9.37 6.31 -1.34
C ILE A 24 -8.42 5.12 -1.53
N GLY A 25 -8.13 4.74 -2.77
CA GLY A 25 -7.23 3.63 -3.06
C GLY A 25 -5.81 3.87 -2.57
N MET A 26 -5.26 5.06 -2.78
CA MET A 26 -3.89 5.37 -2.36
C MET A 26 -3.80 5.69 -0.86
N SER A 27 -4.78 6.34 -0.26
CA SER A 27 -4.65 6.79 1.14
C SER A 27 -5.26 5.81 2.13
N LEU A 28 -6.44 5.23 1.86
CA LEU A 28 -7.11 4.32 2.80
C LEU A 28 -6.59 2.88 2.70
N ILE A 29 -6.51 2.33 1.48
CA ILE A 29 -6.04 0.95 1.30
C ILE A 29 -4.56 0.85 1.68
N SER A 30 -3.73 1.82 1.29
CA SER A 30 -2.30 1.80 1.64
C SER A 30 -2.08 1.97 3.15
N MET A 31 -2.81 2.87 3.81
CA MET A 31 -2.73 3.05 5.27
C MET A 31 -3.08 1.75 6.01
N ILE A 32 -4.21 1.13 5.67
CA ILE A 32 -4.63 -0.13 6.30
C ILE A 32 -3.62 -1.25 5.98
N SER A 33 -3.13 -1.32 4.73
CA SER A 33 -2.16 -2.34 4.34
C SER A 33 -0.84 -2.21 5.08
N MET A 34 -0.37 -0.98 5.32
CA MET A 34 0.88 -0.70 6.01
C MET A 34 0.76 -1.01 7.51
N GLU A 35 -0.34 -0.59 8.13
CA GLU A 35 -0.66 -0.88 9.53
C GLU A 35 -0.78 -2.39 9.75
N ALA A 36 -1.53 -3.08 8.88
CA ALA A 36 -1.71 -4.52 8.95
C ALA A 36 -0.42 -5.28 8.70
N ALA A 37 0.40 -4.85 7.73
CA ALA A 37 1.68 -5.49 7.43
C ALA A 37 2.62 -5.44 8.62
N MET A 38 2.79 -4.26 9.24
CA MET A 38 3.65 -4.11 10.42
C MET A 38 3.12 -4.95 11.58
N ASN A 39 1.80 -4.90 11.84
CA ASN A 39 1.21 -5.68 12.92
C ASN A 39 1.32 -7.20 12.70
N ILE A 40 1.15 -7.67 11.45
CA ILE A 40 1.31 -9.09 11.09
C ILE A 40 2.77 -9.52 11.20
N VAL A 41 3.71 -8.71 10.69
CA VAL A 41 5.15 -8.96 10.80
C VAL A 41 5.55 -9.04 12.27
N ASP A 42 5.08 -8.12 13.10
CA ASP A 42 5.37 -8.10 14.53
C ASP A 42 4.78 -9.31 15.26
N TYR A 43 3.56 -9.73 14.90
CA TYR A 43 2.91 -10.91 15.46
C TYR A 43 3.63 -12.21 15.07
N LEU A 44 4.03 -12.36 13.80
CA LEU A 44 4.64 -13.58 13.28
C LEU A 44 6.13 -13.73 13.65
N LEU A 45 6.89 -12.63 13.61
CA LEU A 45 8.36 -12.71 13.72
C LEU A 45 8.87 -12.44 15.13
N THR A 46 8.13 -11.68 15.93
CA THR A 46 8.68 -11.13 17.16
C THR A 46 7.94 -11.64 18.40
N GLY A 47 6.65 -11.98 18.31
CA GLY A 47 5.85 -12.46 19.46
C GLY A 47 5.84 -11.49 20.66
N GLY A 48 6.31 -10.25 20.43
CA GLY A 48 6.75 -9.28 21.43
C GLY A 48 7.81 -8.37 20.79
N ALA A 49 7.63 -7.06 20.85
CA ALA A 49 8.30 -6.04 20.04
C ALA A 49 9.83 -5.88 20.25
N MET A 50 10.63 -6.88 19.88
CA MET A 50 12.11 -6.81 19.87
C MET A 50 12.68 -6.98 18.45
N LEU A 51 13.12 -5.87 17.85
CA LEU A 51 13.86 -5.86 16.59
C LEU A 51 15.20 -6.61 16.74
N THR A 52 15.25 -7.85 16.25
CA THR A 52 16.50 -8.60 16.09
C THR A 52 17.10 -8.35 14.71
N TRP A 53 18.43 -8.40 14.59
CA TRP A 53 19.16 -8.06 13.35
C TRP A 53 18.75 -8.90 12.13
N TRP A 54 18.22 -10.11 12.36
CA TRP A 54 17.72 -11.02 11.33
C TRP A 54 16.31 -10.71 10.81
N VAL A 55 15.53 -9.89 11.52
CA VAL A 55 14.14 -9.56 11.13
C VAL A 55 14.10 -8.40 10.14
N ILE A 56 15.11 -7.54 10.12
CA ILE A 56 15.21 -6.37 9.23
C ILE A 56 15.07 -6.75 7.73
N PRO A 57 15.79 -7.77 7.21
CA PRO A 57 15.66 -8.17 5.80
C PRO A 57 14.27 -8.73 5.48
N ILE A 58 13.65 -9.45 6.42
CA ILE A 58 12.33 -10.07 6.25
C ILE A 58 11.24 -8.99 6.25
N MET A 59 11.37 -7.99 7.12
CA MET A 59 10.48 -6.84 7.19
C MET A 59 10.54 -6.01 5.90
N LEU A 60 11.74 -5.77 5.36
CA LEU A 60 11.91 -5.11 4.06
C LEU A 60 11.28 -5.93 2.92
N PHE A 61 11.44 -7.25 2.94
CA PHE A 61 10.81 -8.14 1.96
C PHE A 61 9.28 -8.14 2.06
N ALA A 62 8.73 -8.18 3.28
CA ALA A 62 7.29 -8.14 3.52
C ALA A 62 6.70 -6.79 3.08
N GLY A 63 7.37 -5.68 3.37
CA GLY A 63 7.00 -4.33 2.92
C GLY A 63 7.09 -4.14 1.40
N PHE A 64 8.00 -4.86 0.73
CA PHE A 64 8.09 -4.86 -0.73
C PHE A 64 7.03 -5.75 -1.38
N ILE A 65 6.73 -6.90 -0.77
CA ILE A 65 5.70 -7.82 -1.25
C ILE A 65 4.30 -7.25 -1.03
N THR A 66 3.99 -6.54 0.05
CA THR A 66 2.62 -6.07 0.31
C THR A 66 1.98 -5.24 -0.81
N PRO A 67 2.65 -4.25 -1.45
CA PRO A 67 2.06 -3.53 -2.57
C PRO A 67 2.11 -4.29 -3.90
N TRP A 68 2.93 -5.35 -4.02
CA TRP A 68 3.28 -5.96 -5.30
C TRP A 68 2.14 -6.81 -5.94
N PRO A 69 1.43 -7.72 -5.24
CA PRO A 69 0.31 -8.48 -5.78
C PRO A 69 -0.83 -7.60 -6.28
N TYR A 70 -1.15 -6.54 -5.53
CA TYR A 70 -2.20 -5.59 -5.91
C TYR A 70 -1.80 -4.79 -7.15
N ASN A 71 -0.55 -4.32 -7.21
CA ASN A 71 -0.05 -3.56 -8.34
C ASN A 71 0.06 -4.44 -9.60
N TYR A 72 0.52 -5.70 -9.47
CA TYR A 72 0.62 -6.65 -10.57
C TYR A 72 -0.76 -7.07 -11.10
N TRP A 73 -1.74 -7.31 -10.22
CA TRP A 73 -3.13 -7.58 -10.62
C TRP A 73 -3.74 -6.39 -11.37
N ARG A 74 -3.48 -5.16 -10.91
CA ARG A 74 -3.95 -3.93 -11.56
C ARG A 74 -3.33 -3.77 -12.95
N LEU A 75 -2.03 -3.96 -13.08
CA LEU A 75 -1.31 -3.88 -14.37
C LEU A 75 -1.83 -4.94 -15.36
N LYS A 76 -2.03 -6.18 -14.90
CA LYS A 76 -2.59 -7.28 -15.72
C LYS A 76 -4.01 -6.98 -16.17
N LYS A 77 -4.86 -6.40 -15.31
CA LYS A 77 -6.24 -6.04 -15.64
C LYS A 77 -6.35 -4.88 -16.64
N HIS A 78 -5.42 -3.93 -16.61
CA HIS A 78 -5.37 -2.78 -17.51
C HIS A 78 -4.52 -3.03 -18.78
N GLY A 79 -4.00 -4.24 -18.98
CA GLY A 79 -3.19 -4.60 -20.15
C GLY A 79 -1.88 -3.80 -20.28
N LYS A 80 -1.44 -3.12 -19.21
CA LYS A 80 -0.21 -2.35 -19.20
C LYS A 80 0.90 -3.23 -18.64
N ALA A 81 1.59 -3.95 -19.51
CA ALA A 81 2.87 -4.54 -19.19
C ALA A 81 3.95 -3.51 -19.51
N CYS A 82 4.62 -2.95 -18.51
CA CYS A 82 5.92 -2.34 -18.73
C CYS A 82 6.92 -3.49 -18.84
N HIS A 83 7.38 -3.77 -20.06
CA HIS A 83 8.64 -4.45 -20.29
C HIS A 83 9.78 -3.50 -19.92
#